data_AF-A0A4R4MSX0-F1
#
_entry.id   AF-A0A4R4MSX0-F1
#
_cell.length_a   1.000
_cell.length_b   1.000
_cell.length_c   1.000
_cell.angle_alpha   90.00
_cell.angle_beta   90.00
_cell.angle_gamma   90.00
#
_symmetry.space_group_name_H-M   'P 1'
#
loop_
_entity.id
_entity.type
_entity.pdbx_description
1 polymer ?
#
loop_
_entity_poly.entity_id
_entity_poly.type
_entity_poly.pdbx_seq_one_letter_code
_entity_poly.pdbx_strand_id
1 'polypeptide(L)'
;MTIEMLLAALIGGAIGLAELIARYRDKPVGALLSPSGLLFVFVNASAAIVALIAVAASGWTFGLPAATPPASLAVIQVMTAGLGSAALLRMSFGPANGRAGGTGPVALLNGILRIADGELERKRALSRLSHNDLSGLSFERDHAALAELCCHLMREFDLSEAQRLGGLAAELSHRDDLTDADKLDCWGLELTRLVGERALRQAARRLRDRPRDEPRPAAAEERPASPVPDTDYQLETTPPRPSAAKTSRLAASTNGRTERKSFSDV
;
A
#
# COMPACT_ATOMS: atom_id res chain seq x y z
N MET A 1 17.92 39.79 15.16
CA MET A 1 16.58 39.15 15.15
C MET A 1 16.12 38.66 13.79
N THR A 2 16.31 39.41 12.68
CA THR A 2 15.84 38.96 11.36
C THR A 2 16.54 37.68 10.87
N ILE A 3 17.85 37.57 11.09
CA ILE A 3 18.64 36.39 10.69
C ILE A 3 18.21 35.16 11.51
N GLU A 4 18.01 35.34 12.80
CA GLU A 4 17.59 34.30 13.75
C GLU A 4 16.19 33.78 13.39
N MET A 5 15.26 34.68 13.04
CA MET A 5 13.93 34.30 12.54
C MET A 5 14.01 33.50 11.24
N LEU A 6 14.86 33.91 10.29
CA LEU A 6 15.07 33.17 9.04
C LEU A 6 15.63 31.77 9.33
N LEU A 7 16.63 31.65 10.21
CA LEU A 7 17.21 30.36 10.57
C LEU A 7 16.21 29.45 11.29
N ALA A 8 15.42 29.98 12.22
CA ALA A 8 14.36 29.22 12.88
C ALA A 8 13.30 28.74 11.88
N ALA A 9 12.88 29.62 10.95
CA ALA A 9 11.94 29.27 9.89
C ALA A 9 12.49 28.16 8.98
N LEU A 10 13.78 28.22 8.62
CA LEU A 10 14.44 27.18 7.82
C LEU A 10 14.47 25.84 8.55
N ILE A 11 14.79 25.82 9.85
CA ILE A 11 14.80 24.58 10.64
C ILE A 11 13.38 24.00 10.75
N GLY A 12 12.40 24.82 11.16
CA GLY A 12 11.01 24.37 11.29
C GLY A 12 10.44 23.88 9.94
N GLY A 13 10.66 24.66 8.88
CA GLY A 13 10.25 24.30 7.51
C GLY A 13 10.93 23.02 7.02
N ALA A 14 12.23 22.82 7.29
CA ALA A 14 12.94 21.60 6.92
C ALA A 14 12.41 20.36 7.65
N ILE A 15 12.06 20.50 8.93
CA ILE A 15 11.42 19.41 9.70
C ILE A 15 10.04 19.07 9.10
N GLY A 16 9.21 20.08 8.82
CA GLY A 16 7.91 19.88 8.17
C GLY A 16 8.04 19.25 6.79
N LEU A 17 9.04 19.66 6.01
CA LEU A 17 9.35 19.08 4.70
C LEU A 17 9.76 17.61 4.81
N ALA A 18 10.66 17.29 5.74
CA ALA A 18 11.13 15.93 5.97
C ALA A 18 9.97 15.00 6.36
N GLU A 19 9.05 15.47 7.21
CA GLU A 19 7.84 14.73 7.56
C GLU A 19 6.93 14.50 6.34
N LEU A 20 6.73 15.52 5.50
CA LEU A 20 5.92 15.40 4.30
C LEU A 20 6.49 14.37 3.32
N ILE A 21 7.81 14.37 3.11
CA ILE A 21 8.50 13.39 2.25
C ILE A 21 8.37 11.99 2.84
N ALA A 22 8.54 11.84 4.16
CA ALA A 22 8.39 10.56 4.84
C ALA A 22 6.95 10.01 4.77
N ARG A 23 5.94 10.89 4.78
CA ARG A 23 4.52 10.51 4.65
C ARG A 23 4.14 10.12 3.22
N TYR A 24 4.59 10.87 2.21
CA TYR A 24 4.19 10.69 0.81
C TYR A 24 5.31 10.07 -0.05
N ARG A 25 5.89 8.96 0.40
CA ARG A 25 7.07 8.32 -0.22
C ARG A 25 6.91 8.02 -1.71
N ASP A 26 5.70 7.70 -2.16
CA ASP A 26 5.43 7.34 -3.56
C ASP A 26 5.29 8.54 -4.50
N LYS A 27 4.86 9.71 -3.98
CA LYS A 27 4.67 10.95 -4.76
C LYS A 27 5.11 12.19 -3.95
N PRO A 28 6.37 12.28 -3.51
CA PRO A 28 6.82 13.31 -2.57
C PRO A 28 6.77 14.71 -3.20
N VAL A 29 7.15 14.83 -4.47
CA VAL A 29 7.10 16.11 -5.21
C VAL A 29 5.66 16.59 -5.37
N GLY A 30 4.72 15.68 -5.64
CA GLY A 30 3.30 16.01 -5.78
C GLY A 30 2.66 16.47 -4.48
N ALA A 31 3.07 15.89 -3.34
CA ALA A 31 2.66 16.35 -2.03
C ALA A 31 3.28 17.70 -1.68
N LEU A 32 4.58 17.89 -1.93
CA LEU A 32 5.31 19.12 -1.63
C LEU A 32 4.75 20.33 -2.37
N LEU A 33 4.45 20.17 -3.66
CA LEU A 33 3.92 21.25 -4.50
C LEU A 33 2.39 21.42 -4.39
N SER A 34 1.73 20.62 -3.54
CA SER A 34 0.29 20.81 -3.29
C SER A 34 0.07 22.05 -2.39
N PRO A 35 -1.04 22.79 -2.56
CA PRO A 35 -1.37 23.91 -1.68
C PRO A 35 -1.36 23.50 -0.20
N SER A 36 -1.90 22.32 0.09
CA SER A 36 -1.94 21.74 1.44
C SER A 36 -0.54 21.40 1.97
N GLY A 37 0.35 20.87 1.14
CA GLY A 37 1.75 20.59 1.50
C GLY A 37 2.56 21.86 1.75
N LEU A 38 2.36 22.90 0.93
CA LEU A 38 2.97 24.22 1.14
C LEU A 38 2.47 24.85 2.45
N LEU A 39 1.16 24.78 2.71
CA LEU A 39 0.56 25.24 3.96
C LEU A 39 1.15 24.48 5.17
N PHE A 40 1.34 23.17 5.04
CA PHE A 40 1.95 22.36 6.09
C PHE A 40 3.37 22.83 6.44
N VAL A 41 4.22 23.04 5.44
CA VAL A 41 5.58 23.56 5.63
C VAL A 41 5.56 24.97 6.21
N PHE A 42 4.65 25.82 5.73
CA PHE A 42 4.47 27.19 6.22
C PHE A 42 4.08 27.24 7.70
N VAL A 43 3.15 26.39 8.14
CA VAL A 43 2.75 26.30 9.56
C VAL A 43 3.92 25.88 10.43
N ASN A 44 4.74 24.92 9.98
CA ASN A 44 5.94 24.50 10.72
C ASN A 44 6.99 25.62 10.82
N ALA A 45 7.27 26.32 9.71
CA ALA A 45 8.20 27.44 9.70
C ALA A 45 7.71 28.59 10.62
N SER A 46 6.41 28.91 10.54
CA SER A 46 5.79 29.96 11.36
C SER A 46 5.82 29.62 12.83
N ALA A 47 5.57 28.36 13.21
CA ALA A 47 5.64 27.91 14.59
C ALA A 47 7.06 28.05 15.18
N ALA A 48 8.10 27.78 14.37
CA ALA A 48 9.48 28.00 14.80
C ALA A 48 9.81 29.48 15.03
N ILE A 49 9.30 30.39 14.18
CA ILE A 49 9.43 31.84 14.40
C ILE A 49 8.72 32.26 15.70
N VAL A 50 7.47 31.81 15.90
CA VAL A 50 6.69 32.15 17.11
C VAL A 50 7.39 31.62 18.37
N ALA A 51 7.92 30.40 18.33
CA ALA A 51 8.70 29.84 19.43
C ALA A 51 9.97 30.67 19.72
N LEU A 52 10.68 31.11 18.67
CA LEU A 52 11.86 31.97 18.84
C LEU A 52 11.50 33.31 19.49
N ILE A 53 10.41 33.95 19.04
CA ILE A 53 9.91 35.20 19.62
C ILE A 53 9.58 34.99 21.10
N ALA A 54 8.89 33.90 21.46
CA ALA A 54 8.54 33.61 22.85
C ALA A 54 9.77 33.39 23.73
N VAL A 55 10.75 32.63 23.24
CA VAL A 55 12.03 32.39 23.94
C VAL A 55 12.81 33.68 24.12
N ALA A 56 12.92 34.50 23.07
CA ALA A 56 13.65 35.77 23.14
C ALA A 56 12.94 36.79 24.05
N ALA A 57 11.61 36.93 23.93
CA ALA A 57 10.82 37.88 24.70
C ALA A 57 10.74 37.52 26.20
N SER A 58 10.83 36.24 26.54
CA SER A 58 10.90 35.80 27.95
C SER A 58 12.26 36.05 28.60
N GLY A 59 13.28 36.45 27.83
CA GLY A 59 14.65 36.60 28.33
C GLY A 59 15.30 35.28 28.72
N TRP A 60 14.81 34.15 28.19
CA TRP A 60 15.32 32.83 28.58
C TRP A 60 16.73 32.61 28.04
N THR A 61 17.70 32.50 28.96
CA THR A 61 19.13 32.31 28.65
C THR A 61 19.62 30.86 28.72
N PHE A 62 18.72 29.91 28.98
CA PHE A 62 19.05 28.48 29.10
C PHE A 62 20.17 28.17 30.12
N GLY A 63 20.31 29.00 31.16
CA GLY A 63 21.35 28.82 32.19
C GLY A 63 22.76 29.19 31.74
N LEU A 64 22.92 29.85 30.59
CA LEU A 64 24.22 30.32 30.12
C LEU A 64 24.74 31.48 30.99
N PRO A 65 26.05 31.54 31.27
CA PRO A 65 26.66 32.66 31.99
C PRO A 65 26.41 34.01 31.30
N ALA A 66 26.30 35.09 32.07
CA ALA A 66 26.11 36.45 31.52
C ALA A 66 27.25 36.90 30.59
N ALA A 67 28.46 36.34 30.76
CA ALA A 67 29.61 36.60 29.89
C ALA A 67 29.56 35.85 28.54
N THR A 68 28.54 35.02 28.31
CA THR A 68 28.42 34.24 27.07
C THR A 68 28.24 35.18 25.86
N PRO A 69 28.97 34.95 24.76
CA PRO A 69 28.80 35.75 23.55
C PRO A 69 27.34 35.74 23.06
N PRO A 70 26.78 36.89 22.64
CA PRO A 70 25.40 36.97 22.16
C PRO A 70 25.07 35.98 21.04
N ALA A 71 26.06 35.70 20.17
CA ALA A 71 25.92 34.74 19.09
C ALA A 71 25.65 33.31 19.59
N SER A 72 26.32 32.88 20.68
CA SER A 72 26.12 31.53 21.23
C SER A 72 24.73 31.36 21.82
N LEU A 73 24.22 32.39 22.51
CA LEU A 73 22.84 32.41 23.00
C LEU A 73 21.85 32.36 21.83
N ALA A 74 22.08 33.16 20.78
CA ALA A 74 21.22 33.18 19.60
C ALA A 74 21.13 31.80 18.91
N VAL A 75 22.26 31.09 18.77
CA VAL A 75 22.28 29.73 18.21
C VAL A 75 21.41 28.78 19.04
N ILE A 76 21.55 28.80 20.37
CA ILE A 76 20.77 27.93 21.26
C ILE A 76 19.27 28.28 21.18
N GLN A 77 18.93 29.57 21.16
CA GLN A 77 17.54 30.01 21.02
C GLN A 77 16.92 29.56 19.70
N VAL A 78 17.63 29.71 18.58
CA VAL A 78 17.19 29.27 17.25
C VAL A 78 17.01 27.74 17.19
N MET A 79 17.97 26.98 17.69
CA MET A 79 17.89 25.52 17.71
C MET A 79 16.73 25.03 18.59
N THR A 80 16.59 25.62 19.79
CA THR A 80 15.49 25.30 20.71
C THR A 80 14.14 25.65 20.12
N ALA A 81 14.02 26.79 19.45
CA ALA A 81 12.79 27.21 18.81
C ALA A 81 12.42 26.29 17.63
N GLY A 82 13.37 25.96 16.76
CA GLY A 82 13.15 25.07 15.62
C GLY A 82 12.74 23.65 16.03
N LEU A 83 13.49 23.03 16.94
CA LEU A 83 13.21 21.67 17.41
C LEU A 83 12.01 21.63 18.38
N GLY A 84 11.92 22.61 19.28
CA GLY A 84 10.86 22.70 20.28
C GLY A 84 9.50 22.96 19.66
N SER A 85 9.40 23.86 18.67
CA SER A 85 8.15 24.08 17.93
C SER A 85 7.66 22.80 17.23
N ALA A 86 8.57 22.04 16.63
CA ALA A 86 8.26 20.74 16.04
C ALA A 86 7.73 19.75 17.08
N ALA A 87 8.34 19.66 18.25
CA ALA A 87 7.85 18.81 19.34
C ALA A 87 6.46 19.25 19.83
N LEU A 88 6.28 20.55 20.08
CA LEU A 88 5.01 21.14 20.55
C LEU A 88 3.86 20.91 19.57
N LEU A 89 4.10 21.11 18.27
CA LEU A 89 3.08 20.88 17.24
C LEU A 89 2.61 19.43 17.15
N ARG A 90 3.41 18.47 17.64
CA ARG A 90 3.08 17.04 17.65
C ARG A 90 2.43 16.59 18.96
N MET A 91 2.30 17.48 19.93
CA MET A 91 1.63 17.15 21.19
C MET A 91 0.12 16.96 20.97
N SER A 92 -0.40 15.93 21.62
CA SER A 92 -1.82 15.59 21.66
C SER A 92 -2.28 15.60 23.11
N PHE A 93 -3.39 16.27 23.38
CA PHE A 93 -4.05 16.32 24.67
C PHE A 93 -5.42 15.66 24.54
N GLY A 94 -5.54 14.38 24.93
CA GLY A 94 -6.81 13.69 24.86
C GLY A 94 -6.74 12.28 25.45
N PRO A 95 -7.88 11.70 25.84
CA PRO A 95 -7.92 10.35 26.38
C PRO A 95 -7.48 9.34 25.31
N ALA A 96 -6.53 8.46 25.66
CA ALA A 96 -5.90 7.49 24.76
C ALA A 96 -6.87 6.52 24.04
N ASN A 97 -8.14 6.45 24.48
CA ASN A 97 -9.12 5.47 24.02
C ASN A 97 -10.30 6.06 23.21
N GLY A 98 -10.27 7.35 22.86
CA GLY A 98 -11.33 7.97 22.06
C GLY A 98 -11.04 7.87 20.57
N ARG A 99 -11.95 7.28 19.79
CA ARG A 99 -12.02 7.42 18.31
C ARG A 99 -12.13 8.88 17.81
N ALA A 100 -12.19 9.85 18.73
CA ALA A 100 -12.06 11.27 18.45
C ALA A 100 -10.57 11.62 18.45
N GLY A 101 -10.04 12.00 17.27
CA GLY A 101 -8.65 12.42 17.10
C GLY A 101 -8.24 13.40 18.20
N GLY A 102 -7.08 13.16 18.80
CA GLY A 102 -6.63 13.88 19.99
C GLY A 102 -6.74 15.40 19.83
N THR A 103 -7.21 16.08 20.88
CA THR A 103 -7.34 17.54 20.90
C THR A 103 -5.96 18.16 21.11
N GLY A 104 -5.54 19.10 20.28
CA GLY A 104 -4.24 19.77 20.47
C GLY A 104 -3.63 20.28 19.17
N PRO A 105 -2.40 20.81 19.23
CA PRO A 105 -1.69 21.33 18.07
C PRO A 105 -1.59 20.32 16.92
N VAL A 106 -1.46 19.03 17.24
CA VAL A 106 -1.39 17.96 16.24
C VAL A 106 -2.67 17.83 15.41
N ALA A 107 -3.83 18.21 15.95
CA ALA A 107 -5.10 18.16 15.23
C ALA A 107 -5.13 19.11 14.03
N LEU A 108 -4.50 20.30 14.16
CA LEU A 108 -4.34 21.25 13.06
C LEU A 108 -3.52 20.64 11.92
N LEU A 109 -2.36 20.06 12.26
CA LEU A 109 -1.49 19.40 11.30
C LEU A 109 -2.21 18.24 10.60
N ASN A 110 -2.91 17.40 11.37
CA ASN A 110 -3.70 16.30 10.82
C ASN A 110 -4.84 16.80 9.91
N GLY A 111 -5.47 17.93 10.25
CA GLY A 111 -6.48 18.57 9.41
C GLY A 111 -5.93 18.97 8.04
N ILE A 112 -4.77 19.65 8.02
CA ILE A 112 -4.09 20.04 6.76
C ILE A 112 -3.72 18.81 5.94
N LEU A 113 -3.14 17.79 6.59
CA LEU A 113 -2.71 16.56 5.92
C LEU A 113 -3.89 15.76 5.35
N ARG A 114 -5.07 15.78 6.00
CA ARG A 114 -6.30 15.19 5.44
C ARG A 114 -6.76 15.88 4.15
N ILE A 115 -6.61 17.20 4.05
CA ILE A 115 -6.92 17.94 2.81
C ILE A 115 -5.94 17.53 1.71
N ALA A 116 -4.64 17.46 2.03
CA ALA A 116 -3.60 17.00 1.11
C ALA A 116 -3.89 15.58 0.60
N ASP A 117 -4.29 14.67 1.49
CA ASP A 117 -4.67 13.30 1.14
C ASP A 117 -5.81 13.29 0.12
N GLY A 118 -6.89 14.05 0.36
CA GLY A 118 -8.02 14.14 -0.56
C GLY A 118 -7.69 14.81 -1.90
N GLU A 119 -6.77 15.78 -1.93
CA GLU A 119 -6.27 16.38 -3.19
C GLU A 119 -5.43 15.38 -4.00
N LEU A 120 -4.52 14.67 -3.34
CA LEU A 120 -3.69 13.67 -3.98
C LEU A 120 -4.54 12.48 -4.45
N GLU A 121 -5.54 12.08 -3.68
CA GLU A 121 -6.48 11.02 -4.06
C GLU A 121 -7.30 11.41 -5.29
N ARG A 122 -7.83 12.64 -5.35
CA ARG A 122 -8.52 13.15 -6.56
C ARG A 122 -7.60 13.16 -7.78
N LYS A 123 -6.36 13.63 -7.64
CA LYS A 123 -5.37 13.59 -8.74
C LYS A 123 -5.05 12.15 -9.16
N ARG A 124 -4.96 11.21 -8.22
CA ARG A 124 -4.76 9.78 -8.53
C ARG A 124 -5.98 9.21 -9.25
N ALA A 125 -7.19 9.52 -8.81
CA ALA A 125 -8.42 9.06 -9.45
C ALA A 125 -8.50 9.53 -10.91
N LEU A 126 -8.21 10.80 -11.18
CA LEU A 126 -8.14 11.35 -12.54
C LEU A 126 -7.04 10.69 -13.38
N SER A 127 -5.86 10.47 -12.79
CA SER A 127 -4.74 9.81 -13.48
C SER A 127 -5.11 8.39 -13.91
N ARG A 128 -5.82 7.64 -13.07
CA ARG A 128 -6.20 6.25 -13.34
C ARG A 128 -7.14 6.10 -14.54
N LEU A 129 -8.02 7.07 -14.77
CA LEU A 129 -8.92 7.07 -15.95
C LEU A 129 -8.27 7.68 -17.19
N SER A 130 -7.18 8.44 -17.05
CA SER A 130 -6.50 9.11 -18.17
C SER A 130 -5.49 8.23 -18.91
N HIS A 131 -4.99 7.17 -18.28
CA HIS A 131 -3.95 6.32 -18.85
C HIS A 131 -4.57 5.07 -19.46
N ASN A 132 -4.41 4.89 -20.77
CA ASN A 132 -4.84 3.70 -21.49
C ASN A 132 -3.81 2.56 -21.33
N ASP A 133 -3.41 2.28 -20.08
CA ASP A 133 -2.36 1.30 -19.74
C ASP A 133 -2.76 -0.12 -20.13
N LEU A 134 -4.05 -0.39 -20.21
CA LEU A 134 -4.65 -1.67 -20.60
C LEU A 134 -5.05 -1.74 -22.08
N SER A 135 -4.73 -0.71 -22.88
CA SER A 135 -4.97 -0.70 -24.34
C SER A 135 -4.52 -1.98 -25.02
N GLY A 136 -5.42 -2.61 -25.78
CA GLY A 136 -5.14 -3.83 -26.54
C GLY A 136 -5.36 -5.13 -25.75
N LEU A 137 -5.74 -5.04 -24.48
CA LEU A 137 -6.29 -6.15 -23.70
C LEU A 137 -7.82 -6.12 -23.76
N SER A 138 -8.44 -7.25 -23.43
CA SER A 138 -9.89 -7.43 -23.33
C SER A 138 -10.23 -7.96 -21.95
N PHE A 139 -11.30 -7.47 -21.32
CA PHE A 139 -11.73 -8.02 -20.04
C PHE A 139 -12.08 -9.50 -20.20
N GLU A 140 -12.95 -9.85 -21.14
CA GLU A 140 -13.39 -11.24 -21.35
C GLU A 140 -12.23 -12.23 -21.49
N ARG A 141 -11.19 -11.85 -22.23
CA ARG A 141 -10.05 -12.75 -22.51
C ARG A 141 -8.95 -12.68 -21.45
N ASP A 142 -8.61 -11.49 -20.99
CA ASP A 142 -7.32 -11.23 -20.36
C ASP A 142 -7.43 -10.98 -18.84
N HIS A 143 -8.63 -10.80 -18.27
CA HIS A 143 -8.82 -10.42 -16.86
C HIS A 143 -8.18 -11.40 -15.87
N ALA A 144 -8.34 -12.72 -16.09
CA ALA A 144 -7.83 -13.77 -15.21
C ALA A 144 -6.29 -13.83 -15.24
N ALA A 145 -5.71 -13.85 -16.43
CA ALA A 145 -4.25 -13.88 -16.62
C ALA A 145 -3.58 -12.61 -16.07
N LEU A 146 -4.22 -11.45 -16.24
CA LEU A 146 -3.74 -10.19 -15.69
C LEU A 146 -3.75 -10.20 -14.16
N ALA A 147 -4.83 -10.69 -13.54
CA ALA A 147 -4.90 -10.82 -12.09
C ALA A 147 -3.88 -11.81 -11.54
N GLU A 148 -3.67 -12.95 -12.21
CA GLU A 148 -2.65 -13.91 -11.83
C GLU A 148 -1.25 -13.29 -11.82
N LEU A 149 -0.88 -12.57 -12.88
CA LEU A 149 0.40 -11.85 -12.95
C LEU A 149 0.53 -10.83 -11.82
N CYS A 150 -0.54 -10.07 -11.54
CA CYS A 150 -0.56 -9.12 -10.43
C CYS A 150 -0.40 -9.81 -9.07
N CYS A 151 -1.08 -10.94 -8.82
CA CYS A 151 -0.96 -11.69 -7.58
C CYS A 151 0.47 -12.18 -7.32
N HIS A 152 1.18 -12.62 -8.36
CA HIS A 152 2.58 -13.04 -8.23
C HIS A 152 3.56 -11.90 -7.96
N LEU A 153 3.16 -10.64 -8.21
CA LEU A 153 3.96 -9.47 -7.86
C LEU A 153 3.80 -9.08 -6.38
N MET A 154 2.82 -9.64 -5.67
CA MET A 154 2.59 -9.35 -4.25
C MET A 154 3.40 -10.30 -3.36
N ARG A 155 4.02 -9.71 -2.33
CA ARG A 155 4.82 -10.47 -1.34
C ARG A 155 3.94 -11.12 -0.27
N GLU A 156 2.80 -10.50 0.01
CA GLU A 156 1.77 -10.94 0.95
C GLU A 156 0.44 -10.77 0.20
N PHE A 157 -0.34 -11.84 0.05
CA PHE A 157 -1.66 -11.81 -0.57
C PHE A 157 -2.61 -12.64 0.27
N ASP A 158 -3.68 -12.01 0.75
CA ASP A 158 -4.61 -12.66 1.67
C ASP A 158 -5.87 -13.21 0.96
N LEU A 159 -6.57 -14.12 1.64
CA LEU A 159 -7.77 -14.75 1.10
C LEU A 159 -8.90 -13.73 0.85
N SER A 160 -8.94 -12.63 1.62
CA SER A 160 -9.98 -11.62 1.50
C SER A 160 -9.81 -10.78 0.23
N GLU A 161 -8.58 -10.48 -0.15
CA GLU A 161 -8.24 -9.81 -1.40
C GLU A 161 -8.55 -10.70 -2.61
N ALA A 162 -8.23 -12.00 -2.52
CA ALA A 162 -8.57 -12.98 -3.54
C ALA A 162 -10.09 -13.09 -3.76
N GLN A 163 -10.87 -13.19 -2.67
CA GLN A 163 -12.33 -13.24 -2.73
C GLN A 163 -12.92 -11.96 -3.32
N ARG A 164 -12.34 -10.80 -2.97
CA ARG A 164 -12.78 -9.50 -3.48
C ARG A 164 -12.53 -9.36 -4.98
N LEU A 165 -11.37 -9.79 -5.46
CA LEU A 165 -11.08 -9.85 -6.89
C LEU A 165 -12.02 -10.80 -7.62
N GLY A 166 -12.20 -12.03 -7.11
CA GLY A 166 -13.11 -13.01 -7.70
C GLY A 166 -14.55 -12.51 -7.77
N GLY A 167 -15.03 -11.87 -6.71
CA GLY A 167 -16.36 -11.27 -6.66
C GLY A 167 -16.55 -10.15 -7.70
N LEU A 168 -15.58 -9.25 -7.83
CA LEU A 168 -15.64 -8.20 -8.84
C LEU A 168 -15.59 -8.76 -10.28
N ALA A 169 -14.75 -9.78 -10.54
CA ALA A 169 -14.70 -10.41 -11.85
C ALA A 169 -16.05 -11.02 -12.24
N ALA A 170 -16.68 -11.73 -11.29
CA ALA A 170 -18.01 -12.30 -11.50
C ALA A 170 -19.08 -11.21 -11.71
N GLU A 171 -19.05 -10.14 -10.91
CA GLU A 171 -19.97 -9.02 -11.07
C GLU A 171 -19.84 -8.37 -12.46
N LEU A 172 -18.62 -8.01 -12.88
CA LEU A 172 -18.36 -7.38 -14.18
C LEU A 172 -18.69 -8.30 -15.35
N SER A 173 -18.45 -9.61 -15.21
CA SER A 173 -18.84 -10.63 -16.19
C SER A 173 -20.34 -10.57 -16.50
N HIS A 174 -21.19 -10.38 -15.49
CA HIS A 174 -22.65 -10.38 -15.63
C HIS A 174 -23.27 -9.03 -15.97
N ARG A 175 -22.47 -7.97 -16.09
CA ARG A 175 -22.96 -6.61 -16.42
C ARG A 175 -23.03 -6.43 -17.94
N ASP A 176 -24.23 -6.52 -18.51
CA ASP A 176 -24.44 -6.32 -19.95
C ASP A 176 -24.55 -4.85 -20.37
N ASP A 177 -24.67 -3.95 -19.38
CA ASP A 177 -24.74 -2.50 -19.55
C ASP A 177 -23.37 -1.83 -19.74
N LEU A 178 -22.28 -2.56 -19.56
CA LEU A 178 -20.90 -2.07 -19.67
C LEU A 178 -20.20 -2.66 -20.89
N THR A 179 -19.42 -1.86 -21.61
CA THR A 179 -18.57 -2.38 -22.68
C THR A 179 -17.41 -3.21 -22.11
N ASP A 180 -16.80 -4.07 -22.92
CA ASP A 180 -15.60 -4.85 -22.51
C ASP A 180 -14.46 -3.94 -22.04
N ALA A 181 -14.32 -2.76 -22.66
CA ALA A 181 -13.36 -1.74 -22.26
C ALA A 181 -13.71 -1.14 -20.88
N ASP A 182 -14.98 -0.82 -20.63
CA ASP A 182 -15.42 -0.28 -19.33
C ASP A 182 -15.22 -1.32 -18.20
N LYS A 183 -15.51 -2.59 -18.48
CA LYS A 183 -15.24 -3.69 -17.55
C LYS A 183 -13.74 -3.81 -17.26
N LEU A 184 -12.91 -3.71 -18.29
CA LEU A 184 -11.46 -3.77 -18.17
C LEU A 184 -10.90 -2.58 -17.36
N ASP A 185 -11.47 -1.39 -17.54
CA ASP A 185 -11.11 -0.20 -16.77
C ASP A 185 -11.49 -0.37 -15.30
N CYS A 186 -12.71 -0.81 -15.00
CA CYS A 186 -13.13 -1.15 -13.63
C CYS A 186 -12.23 -2.20 -12.98
N TRP A 187 -11.85 -3.24 -13.73
CA TRP A 187 -10.92 -4.27 -13.28
C TRP A 187 -9.51 -3.70 -13.02
N GLY A 188 -9.02 -2.88 -13.94
CA GLY A 188 -7.73 -2.19 -13.84
C GLY A 188 -7.62 -1.29 -12.62
N LEU A 189 -8.71 -0.62 -12.24
CA LEU A 189 -8.77 0.21 -11.03
C LEU A 189 -8.55 -0.61 -9.76
N GLU A 190 -9.12 -1.81 -9.67
CA GLU A 190 -8.89 -2.69 -8.53
C GLU A 190 -7.50 -3.31 -8.51
N LEU A 191 -6.99 -3.74 -9.67
CA LEU A 191 -5.62 -4.24 -9.74
C LEU A 191 -4.61 -3.14 -9.38
N THR A 192 -4.86 -1.89 -9.79
CA THR A 192 -4.04 -0.73 -9.40
C THR A 192 -4.06 -0.51 -7.89
N ARG A 193 -5.18 -0.78 -7.20
CA ARG A 193 -5.24 -0.70 -5.74
C ARG A 193 -4.35 -1.76 -5.09
N LEU A 194 -4.33 -2.97 -5.64
CA LEU A 194 -3.60 -4.11 -5.08
C LEU A 194 -2.09 -4.01 -5.33
N VAL A 195 -1.67 -3.83 -6.59
CA VAL A 195 -0.24 -3.90 -6.96
C VAL A 195 0.40 -2.55 -7.26
N GLY A 196 -0.40 -1.50 -7.39
CA GLY A 196 0.06 -0.18 -7.84
C GLY A 196 0.18 -0.06 -9.36
N GLU A 197 0.19 1.19 -9.83
CA GLU A 197 0.12 1.56 -11.26
C GLU A 197 1.30 1.00 -12.07
N ARG A 198 2.52 1.04 -11.52
CA ARG A 198 3.73 0.57 -12.21
C ARG A 198 3.71 -0.94 -12.43
N ALA A 199 3.30 -1.69 -11.42
CA ALA A 199 3.23 -3.15 -11.48
C ALA A 199 2.14 -3.59 -12.47
N LEU A 200 0.96 -2.97 -12.41
CA LEU A 200 -0.12 -3.23 -13.37
C LEU A 200 0.34 -2.95 -14.81
N ARG A 201 1.00 -1.81 -15.05
CA ARG A 201 1.52 -1.45 -16.38
C ARG A 201 2.53 -2.48 -16.89
N GLN A 202 3.40 -2.98 -16.03
CA GLN A 202 4.37 -4.03 -16.40
C GLN A 202 3.68 -5.37 -16.70
N ALA A 203 2.72 -5.77 -15.87
CA ALA A 203 1.93 -6.99 -16.09
C ALA A 203 1.14 -6.92 -17.42
N ALA A 204 0.48 -5.79 -17.67
CA ALA A 204 -0.29 -5.57 -18.90
C ALA A 204 0.59 -5.52 -20.16
N ARG A 205 1.82 -4.99 -20.08
CA ARG A 205 2.79 -5.07 -21.18
C ARG A 205 3.21 -6.52 -21.45
N ARG A 206 3.59 -7.25 -20.39
CA ARG A 206 4.01 -8.66 -20.52
C ARG A 206 2.90 -9.54 -21.09
N LEU A 207 1.64 -9.27 -20.75
CA LEU A 207 0.50 -10.02 -21.27
C LEU A 207 0.24 -9.71 -22.75
N ARG A 208 0.38 -8.45 -23.18
CA ARG A 208 0.28 -8.05 -24.59
C ARG A 208 1.35 -8.66 -25.47
N ASP A 209 2.57 -8.72 -24.95
CA ASP A 209 3.74 -9.21 -25.69
C ASP A 209 3.78 -10.75 -25.77
N ARG A 210 2.86 -11.46 -25.08
CA ARG A 210 2.80 -12.91 -25.10
C ARG A 210 2.34 -13.41 -26.48
N PRO A 211 3.08 -14.32 -27.14
CA PRO A 211 2.61 -14.99 -28.34
C PRO A 211 1.28 -15.67 -28.02
N ARG A 212 0.26 -15.43 -28.86
CA ARG A 212 -1.04 -16.08 -28.72
C ARG A 212 -0.84 -17.55 -29.11
N ASP A 213 -0.96 -18.46 -28.16
CA ASP A 213 -1.11 -19.88 -28.49
C ASP A 213 -2.47 -20.04 -29.15
N GLU A 214 -2.52 -20.04 -30.48
CA GLU A 214 -3.67 -20.59 -31.20
C GLU A 214 -3.85 -22.05 -30.76
N PRO A 215 -5.08 -22.52 -30.53
CA PRO A 215 -5.32 -23.92 -30.21
C PRO A 215 -4.69 -24.77 -31.31
N ARG A 216 -3.64 -25.53 -30.96
CA ARG A 216 -3.02 -26.50 -31.85
C ARG A 216 -4.16 -27.38 -32.41
N PRO A 217 -4.37 -27.46 -33.73
CA PRO A 217 -5.40 -28.32 -34.29
C PRO A 217 -5.22 -29.71 -33.69
N ALA A 218 -6.27 -30.24 -33.08
CA ALA A 218 -6.26 -31.59 -32.53
C ALA A 218 -5.68 -32.52 -33.59
N ALA A 219 -4.55 -33.15 -33.28
CA ALA A 219 -3.95 -34.14 -34.14
C ALA A 219 -5.07 -35.13 -34.51
N ALA A 220 -5.27 -35.29 -35.82
CA ALA A 220 -6.30 -36.15 -36.37
C ALA A 220 -6.28 -37.51 -35.64
N GLU A 221 -7.45 -37.94 -35.19
CA GLU A 221 -7.68 -39.29 -34.67
C GLU A 221 -6.99 -40.31 -35.59
N GLU A 222 -5.92 -40.89 -35.08
CA GLU A 222 -5.28 -42.05 -35.68
C GLU A 222 -6.28 -43.20 -35.51
N ARG A 223 -7.10 -43.42 -36.55
CA ARG A 223 -8.04 -44.56 -36.64
C ARG A 223 -7.28 -45.84 -36.29
N PRO A 224 -7.71 -46.61 -35.27
CA PRO A 224 -7.19 -47.96 -35.07
C PRO A 224 -7.66 -48.83 -36.23
N ALA A 225 -6.73 -49.29 -37.06
CA ALA A 225 -6.99 -50.36 -38.00
C ALA A 225 -7.32 -51.64 -37.22
N SER A 226 -8.51 -52.22 -37.46
CA SER A 226 -8.85 -53.57 -37.01
C SER A 226 -8.41 -54.60 -38.07
N PRO A 227 -8.48 -55.92 -37.80
CA PRO A 227 -7.53 -56.74 -37.05
C PRO A 227 -6.88 -57.83 -37.95
N VAL A 228 -5.77 -58.44 -37.54
CA VAL A 228 -5.18 -59.62 -38.22
C VAL A 228 -5.19 -60.80 -37.23
N PRO A 229 -5.58 -62.03 -37.65
CA PRO A 229 -6.06 -63.09 -36.76
C PRO A 229 -4.97 -64.01 -36.18
N ASP A 230 -5.40 -64.77 -35.17
CA ASP A 230 -4.70 -65.66 -34.24
C ASP A 230 -3.56 -66.55 -34.78
N THR A 231 -2.53 -66.73 -33.95
CA THR A 231 -1.77 -68.01 -33.87
C THR A 231 -1.24 -68.24 -32.44
N ASP A 232 -2.07 -68.91 -31.65
CA ASP A 232 -1.82 -70.01 -30.69
C ASP A 232 -0.45 -70.32 -30.03
N TYR A 233 -0.55 -70.62 -28.71
CA TYR A 233 0.35 -71.28 -27.73
C TYR A 233 1.63 -70.53 -27.28
N GLN A 234 1.95 -70.38 -25.98
CA GLN A 234 2.06 -71.42 -24.95
C GLN A 234 2.07 -70.86 -23.50
N LEU A 235 1.54 -71.65 -22.56
CA LEU A 235 1.54 -71.45 -21.11
C LEU A 235 2.93 -71.59 -20.48
N GLU A 236 3.29 -70.70 -19.55
CA GLU A 236 4.22 -71.02 -18.47
C GLU A 236 3.79 -70.38 -17.13
N THR A 237 3.20 -71.21 -16.27
CA THR A 237 3.00 -71.05 -14.82
C THR A 237 4.36 -71.12 -14.10
N THR A 238 4.74 -70.28 -13.13
CA THR A 238 4.38 -70.22 -11.67
C THR A 238 5.44 -69.30 -10.98
N PRO A 239 5.43 -68.92 -9.67
CA PRO A 239 4.38 -68.89 -8.62
C PRO A 239 4.29 -67.52 -7.85
N PRO A 240 3.35 -67.34 -6.89
CA PRO A 240 3.11 -66.07 -6.19
C PRO A 240 3.57 -66.01 -4.71
N ARG A 241 3.90 -64.81 -4.20
CA ARG A 241 3.60 -64.21 -2.85
C ARG A 241 4.65 -63.16 -2.41
N PRO A 242 4.39 -62.31 -1.37
CA PRO A 242 3.12 -61.97 -0.71
C PRO A 242 2.84 -60.46 -0.58
N SER A 243 1.57 -60.14 -0.29
CA SER A 243 1.12 -58.84 0.22
C SER A 243 1.48 -58.69 1.69
N ALA A 244 2.01 -57.53 2.09
CA ALA A 244 2.08 -57.11 3.48
C ALA A 244 1.32 -55.79 3.66
N ALA A 245 0.44 -55.80 4.65
CA ALA A 245 -0.57 -54.82 4.92
C ALA A 245 -0.09 -53.71 5.87
N LYS A 246 -0.88 -52.62 5.87
CA LYS A 246 -1.20 -51.72 7.00
C LYS A 246 -0.05 -50.94 7.64
N THR A 247 -0.08 -49.63 7.42
CA THR A 247 -0.15 -48.66 8.52
C THR A 247 -1.10 -47.51 8.18
N SER A 248 -2.26 -47.59 8.80
CA SER A 248 -3.21 -46.51 9.00
C SER A 248 -2.63 -45.50 10.00
N ARG A 249 -2.69 -44.21 9.67
CA ARG A 249 -2.78 -43.12 10.67
C ARG A 249 -3.77 -42.08 10.18
N LEU A 250 -5.05 -42.36 10.44
CA LEU A 250 -6.07 -41.35 10.65
C LEU A 250 -5.83 -40.69 12.01
N ALA A 251 -5.71 -39.37 12.03
CA ALA A 251 -6.02 -38.56 13.20
C ALA A 251 -7.00 -37.49 12.76
N ALA A 252 -8.28 -37.71 13.08
CA ALA A 252 -9.31 -36.70 13.11
C ALA A 252 -9.12 -35.81 14.35
N SER A 253 -9.29 -34.50 14.19
CA SER A 253 -9.56 -33.62 15.32
C SER A 253 -10.59 -32.58 14.89
N THR A 254 -11.82 -32.84 15.31
CA THR A 254 -12.99 -31.97 15.23
C THR A 254 -13.10 -31.16 16.53
N ASN A 255 -13.25 -29.85 16.37
CA ASN A 255 -14.15 -28.91 17.06
C ASN A 255 -14.24 -28.82 18.60
N GLY A 256 -14.21 -27.55 19.04
CA GLY A 256 -14.88 -27.01 20.23
C GLY A 256 -13.96 -26.89 21.45
N ARG A 257 -14.03 -25.88 22.32
CA ARG A 257 -15.01 -24.82 22.58
C ARG A 257 -14.37 -23.91 23.66
N THR A 258 -14.70 -22.62 23.58
CA THR A 258 -14.52 -21.52 24.55
C THR A 258 -14.14 -21.87 26.00
N GLU A 259 -13.19 -21.13 26.59
CA GLU A 259 -13.46 -20.35 27.80
C GLU A 259 -12.46 -19.22 28.05
N ARG A 260 -13.03 -18.09 28.46
CA ARG A 260 -12.41 -16.80 28.75
C ARG A 260 -12.28 -16.73 30.28
N LYS A 261 -11.06 -16.60 30.81
CA LYS A 261 -10.85 -16.22 32.22
C LYS A 261 -9.95 -15.00 32.33
N SER A 262 -10.56 -13.98 32.92
CA SER A 262 -10.01 -12.72 33.40
C SER A 262 -9.04 -12.98 34.55
N PHE A 263 -7.88 -12.33 34.52
CA PHE A 263 -7.03 -12.08 35.68
C PHE A 263 -6.39 -10.71 35.49
N SER A 264 -6.71 -9.76 36.37
CA SER A 264 -5.77 -9.29 37.41
C SER A 264 -6.29 -8.01 38.04
N ASP A 265 -6.71 -8.12 39.30
CA ASP A 265 -6.45 -7.09 40.31
C ASP A 265 -5.04 -7.35 40.85
N VAL A 266 -4.21 -6.30 40.91
CA VAL A 266 -3.19 -5.90 41.90
C VAL A 266 -2.54 -4.62 41.40
#